data_AF-A0A607KAR9-F1
#
_entry.id   AF-A0A607KAR9-F1
#
_cell.length_a   1.000
_cell.length_b   1.000
_cell.length_c   1.000
_cell.angle_alpha   90.00
_cell.angle_beta   90.00
_cell.angle_gamma   90.00
#
_symmetry.space_group_name_H-M   'P 1'
#
loop_
_entity.id
_entity.type
_entity.pdbx_description
1 polymer ?
#
loop_
_entity_poly.entity_id
_entity_poly.type
_entity_poly.pdbx_seq_one_letter_code
_entity_poly.pdbx_strand_id
1 'polypeptide(L)'
;MDRQSYLYYRTPGALRCGEVHPEQFRLLIALSGVHSTRVIMALEDYLVHGVVRKRACEKHGVSTSYMSVVLGKLQQLSRGVAT
;
A
#
# COMPACT_ATOMS: atom_id res chain seq x y z
N MET A 1 -3.71 16.50 -21.20
CA MET A 1 -3.90 15.21 -20.51
C MET A 1 -5.11 15.36 -19.60
N ASP A 2 -6.24 14.84 -20.03
CA ASP A 2 -7.56 15.14 -19.47
C ASP A 2 -7.93 14.21 -18.30
N ARG A 3 -8.76 14.69 -17.38
CA ARG A 3 -9.17 13.94 -16.17
C ARG A 3 -9.85 12.60 -16.50
N GLN A 4 -10.53 12.53 -17.66
CA GLN A 4 -11.21 11.34 -18.16
C GLN A 4 -10.22 10.21 -18.52
N SER A 5 -9.07 10.54 -19.11
CA SER A 5 -8.04 9.56 -19.49
C SER A 5 -7.24 9.06 -18.29
N TYR A 6 -7.17 9.84 -17.20
CA TYR A 6 -6.50 9.43 -15.95
C TYR A 6 -7.26 8.35 -15.18
N LEU A 7 -8.59 8.35 -15.23
CA LEU A 7 -9.40 7.32 -14.61
C LEU A 7 -9.37 6.01 -15.41
N TYR A 8 -9.22 6.11 -16.74
CA TYR A 8 -9.15 4.96 -17.64
C TYR A 8 -7.85 4.14 -17.52
N TYR A 9 -6.72 4.75 -17.13
CA TYR A 9 -5.46 4.02 -16.93
C TYR A 9 -5.37 3.31 -15.55
N ARG A 10 -6.36 3.50 -14.67
CA ARG A 10 -6.31 2.97 -13.31
C ARG A 10 -6.36 1.45 -13.35
N THR A 11 -5.20 0.81 -13.22
CA THR A 11 -5.12 -0.65 -13.06
C THR A 11 -5.96 -1.06 -11.85
N PRO A 12 -7.00 -1.89 -12.02
CA PRO A 12 -7.81 -2.39 -10.92
C PRO A 12 -6.92 -3.01 -9.83
N GLY A 13 -7.22 -2.73 -8.56
CA GLY A 13 -6.44 -3.23 -7.44
C GLY A 13 -5.06 -2.57 -7.26
N ALA A 14 -4.71 -1.49 -7.98
CA ALA A 14 -3.50 -0.74 -7.69
C ALA A 14 -3.64 0.04 -6.38
N LEU A 15 -2.83 -0.31 -5.38
CA LEU A 15 -2.77 0.40 -4.11
C LEU A 15 -2.00 1.71 -4.29
N ARG A 16 -2.57 2.82 -3.82
CA ARG A 16 -1.98 4.16 -3.94
C ARG A 16 -1.91 4.84 -2.59
N CYS A 17 -1.00 5.80 -2.49
CA CYS A 17 -0.73 6.56 -1.28
C CYS A 17 -2.00 7.32 -0.84
N GLY A 18 -2.50 7.05 0.36
CA GLY A 18 -3.69 7.71 0.92
C GLY A 18 -5.01 7.38 0.22
N GLU A 19 -5.05 6.34 -0.61
CA GLU A 19 -6.26 5.93 -1.34
C GLU A 19 -6.85 4.60 -0.85
N VAL A 20 -6.21 3.94 0.13
CA VAL A 20 -6.65 2.63 0.64
C VAL A 20 -7.49 2.82 1.91
N HIS A 21 -8.69 2.26 1.92
CA HIS A 21 -9.55 2.29 3.10
C HIS A 21 -8.93 1.48 4.26
N PRO A 22 -9.01 1.93 5.53
CA PRO A 22 -8.39 1.22 6.67
C PRO A 22 -8.78 -0.27 6.76
N GLU A 23 -10.07 -0.58 6.55
CA GLU A 23 -10.53 -1.97 6.61
C GLU A 23 -9.99 -2.82 5.45
N GLN A 24 -9.90 -2.26 4.24
CA GLN A 24 -9.27 -2.94 3.11
C GLN A 24 -7.80 -3.22 3.40
N PHE A 25 -7.09 -2.25 3.98
CA PHE A 25 -5.70 -2.42 4.40
C PHE A 25 -5.55 -3.54 5.43
N ARG A 26 -6.41 -3.56 6.47
CA ARG A 26 -6.40 -4.60 7.50
C ARG A 26 -6.56 -6.01 6.91
N LEU A 27 -7.51 -6.18 5.99
CA LEU A 27 -7.74 -7.45 5.31
C LEU A 27 -6.55 -7.87 4.44
N LEU A 28 -5.98 -6.94 3.67
CA LEU A 28 -4.80 -7.22 2.85
C LEU A 28 -3.59 -7.64 3.69
N ILE A 29 -3.36 -7.00 4.85
CA ILE A 29 -2.30 -7.40 5.78
C ILE A 29 -2.55 -8.82 6.29
N ALA A 30 -3.77 -9.14 6.74
CA ALA A 30 -4.14 -10.47 7.21
C ALA A 30 -3.92 -11.55 6.14
N LEU A 31 -4.29 -11.27 4.89
CA LEU A 31 -4.11 -12.19 3.76
C LEU A 31 -2.64 -12.35 3.34
N SER A 32 -1.81 -11.32 3.55
CA SER A 32 -0.41 -11.30 3.09
C SER A 32 0.56 -12.12 3.95
N GLY A 33 0.16 -12.52 5.16
CA GLY A 33 1.06 -13.18 6.13
C GLY A 33 2.19 -12.27 6.63
N VAL A 34 2.03 -10.95 6.53
CA VAL A 34 3.00 -9.98 7.05
C VAL A 34 2.74 -9.78 8.54
N HIS A 35 3.74 -10.09 9.37
CA HIS A 35 3.62 -9.99 10.84
C HIS A 35 4.51 -8.92 11.47
N SER A 36 5.40 -8.28 10.71
CA SER A 36 6.29 -7.25 11.24
C SER A 36 5.50 -5.96 11.53
N THR A 37 5.25 -5.67 12.81
CA THR A 37 4.49 -4.48 13.23
C THR A 37 5.04 -3.19 12.64
N ARG A 38 6.38 -3.07 12.56
CA ARG A 38 7.05 -1.87 12.04
C ARG A 38 6.73 -1.61 10.56
N VAL A 39 6.74 -2.65 9.72
CA VAL A 39 6.41 -2.49 8.30
C VAL A 39 4.91 -2.30 8.09
N ILE A 40 4.07 -2.93 8.92
CA ILE A 40 2.62 -2.75 8.88
C ILE A 40 2.29 -1.28 9.16
N MET A 41 2.83 -0.69 10.23
CA MET A 41 2.59 0.72 10.56
C MET A 41 3.13 1.68 9.49
N ALA A 42 4.29 1.38 8.90
CA ALA A 42 4.82 2.17 7.79
C ALA A 42 3.94 2.11 6.53
N LEU A 43 3.36 0.93 6.25
CA LEU A 43 2.43 0.75 5.14
C LEU A 43 1.08 1.42 5.40
N GLU A 44 0.58 1.40 6.63
CA GLU A 44 -0.64 2.11 7.02
C GLU A 44 -0.47 3.62 6.85
N ASP A 45 0.62 4.18 7.38
CA ASP A 45 0.98 5.59 7.19
C ASP A 45 1.00 5.97 5.69
N TYR A 46 1.55 5.12 4.83
CA TYR A 46 1.63 5.37 3.40
C TYR A 46 0.30 5.18 2.65
N LEU A 47 -0.33 4.01 2.80
CA LEU A 47 -1.50 3.61 2.00
C LEU A 47 -2.81 4.21 2.50
N VAL A 48 -2.95 4.39 3.81
CA VAL A 48 -4.18 4.88 4.45
C VAL A 48 -4.08 6.37 4.75
N HIS A 49 -3.00 6.81 5.38
CA HIS A 49 -2.85 8.21 5.81
C HIS A 49 -2.16 9.12 4.78
N GLY A 50 -1.67 8.57 3.67
CA GLY A 50 -1.05 9.37 2.60
C GLY A 50 0.32 9.95 2.95
N VAL A 51 0.98 9.44 4.00
CA VAL A 51 2.33 9.86 4.39
C VAL A 51 3.33 9.41 3.34
N VAL A 52 4.19 10.31 2.87
CA VAL A 52 5.22 9.98 1.88
C VAL A 52 6.09 8.81 2.37
N ARG A 53 6.30 7.82 1.48
CA ARG A 53 7.01 6.56 1.76
C ARG A 53 8.29 6.72 2.59
N LYS A 54 9.13 7.71 2.25
CA LYS A 54 10.39 7.98 2.96
C LYS A 54 10.15 8.33 4.44
N ARG A 55 9.21 9.23 4.73
CA ARG A 55 8.87 9.63 6.10
C ARG A 55 8.26 8.48 6.89
N ALA A 56 7.39 7.68 6.27
CA ALA A 56 6.82 6.49 6.91
C ALA A 56 7.91 5.46 7.27
N CYS A 57 8.85 5.20 6.35
CA CYS A 57 10.02 4.35 6.62
C CYS A 57 10.86 4.87 7.80
N GLU A 58 11.23 6.15 7.78
CA GLU A 58 12.04 6.78 8.82
C GLU A 58 11.35 6.74 10.19
N LYS A 59 10.06 7.09 10.26
CA LYS A 59 9.25 7.10 11.49
C LYS A 59 9.23 5.74 12.20
N HIS A 60 9.20 4.64 11.44
CA HIS A 60 9.15 3.28 11.99
C HIS A 60 10.50 2.55 11.92
N GLY A 61 11.56 3.24 11.49
CA GLY A 61 12.91 2.71 11.27
C GLY A 61 12.99 1.54 10.27
N VAL A 62 12.07 1.49 9.31
CA VAL A 62 12.01 0.46 8.27
C VAL A 62 12.87 0.90 7.09
N SER A 63 13.63 -0.01 6.50
CA SER A 63 14.36 0.31 5.26
C SER A 63 13.38 0.44 4.09
N THR A 64 13.65 1.39 3.20
CA THR A 64 12.82 1.62 2.00
C THR A 64 12.74 0.37 1.11
N SER A 65 13.82 -0.41 1.03
CA SER A 65 13.84 -1.69 0.32
C SER A 65 12.91 -2.72 0.95
N TYR A 66 12.92 -2.86 2.28
CA TYR A 66 12.04 -3.82 2.97
C TYR A 66 10.57 -3.43 2.79
N MET A 67 10.23 -2.15 2.97
CA MET A 67 8.87 -1.67 2.71
C MET A 67 8.45 -1.90 1.25
N SER A 68 9.35 -1.70 0.29
CA SER A 68 9.04 -1.90 -1.14
C SER A 68 8.74 -3.35 -1.48
N VAL A 69 9.47 -4.30 -0.89
CA VAL A 69 9.21 -5.75 -1.05
C VAL A 69 7.83 -6.10 -0.53
N VAL A 70 7.47 -5.63 0.67
CA VAL A 70 6.16 -5.93 1.27
C VAL A 70 5.02 -5.24 0.51
N LEU A 71 5.22 -3.98 0.10
CA LEU A 71 4.26 -3.27 -0.74
C LEU A 71 4.03 -3.98 -2.08
N GLY A 72 5.07 -4.52 -2.70
CA GLY A 72 4.96 -5.31 -3.93
C GLY A 72 4.06 -6.56 -3.76
N LYS A 73 4.20 -7.27 -2.64
CA LYS A 73 3.32 -8.40 -2.30
C LYS A 73 1.86 -7.96 -2.15
N LEU A 74 1.62 -6.85 -1.43
CA LEU A 74 0.27 -6.30 -1.25
C LEU A 74 -0.34 -5.85 -2.58
N GLN A 75 0.45 -5.28 -3.49
CA GLN A 75 0.00 -4.92 -4.83
C GLN A 75 -0.43 -6.14 -5.64
N GLN A 76 0.33 -7.23 -5.58
CA GLN A 76 -0.03 -8.48 -6.26
C GLN A 76 -1.33 -9.07 -5.69
N LEU A 77 -1.47 -9.11 -4.36
CA LEU A 77 -2.69 -9.58 -3.70
C LEU A 77 -3.90 -8.72 -4.05
N SER A 78 -3.77 -7.40 -3.96
CA SER A 78 -4.88 -6.49 -4.26
C SER A 78 -5.31 -6.56 -5.72
N ARG A 79 -4.40 -6.83 -6.65
CA ARG A 79 -4.75 -7.07 -8.06
C ARG A 79 -5.49 -8.39 -8.24
N GLY A 80 -5.04 -9.46 -7.57
CA GLY A 80 -5.70 -10.77 -7.64
C GLY A 80 -7.16 -10.75 -7.15
N VAL A 81 -7.44 -9.98 -6.08
CA VAL A 81 -8.81 -9.84 -5.53
C VAL A 81 -9.69 -8.90 -6.37
N ALA A 82 -9.10 -7.98 -7.13
CA ALA A 82 -9.83 -7.01 -7.96
C ALA A 82 -10.18 -7.54 -9.37
N THR A 83 -9.92 -8.82 -9.64
CA THR A 83 -10.23 -9.52 -10.90
C THR A 83 -11.69 -9.97 -10.90
#